data_AF-A0A946FJG3-F1
#
_entry.id   AF-A0A946FJG3-F1
#
_cell.length_a   1.000
_cell.length_b   1.000
_cell.length_c   1.000
_cell.angle_alpha   90.00
_cell.angle_beta   90.00
_cell.angle_gamma   90.00
#
_symmetry.space_group_name_H-M   'P 1'
#
loop_
_entity.id
_entity.type
_entity.pdbx_description
1 polymer ?
#
loop_
_entity_poly.entity_id
_entity_poly.type
_entity_poly.pdbx_seq_one_letter_code
_entity_poly.pdbx_strand_id
1 'polypeptide(L)'
;MFHKCRHCKKKVSLPSNFYGQAFKDKYLFKCTQSDCQTFFWHRNVLNEFDKREEPKSKKNLEIEKKLIKRFKIPKGYGRSVYVIKLSKEEGEEKESVYVGETGLHPLHRYLRHLRGYQKGKGHVTKRGKYLLSFELSVKDSMAREEELAKELESTYIVYGGH
;
A
#
# COMPACT_ATOMS: atom_id res chain seq x y z
N MET A 1 18.23 4.60 -13.55
CA MET A 1 17.50 3.50 -14.24
C MET A 1 16.03 3.62 -13.88
N PHE A 2 15.17 3.89 -14.87
CA PHE A 2 13.72 4.02 -14.67
C PHE A 2 13.05 2.65 -14.60
N HIS A 3 12.13 2.46 -13.64
CA HIS A 3 11.31 1.25 -13.56
C HIS A 3 9.99 1.45 -14.30
N LYS A 4 9.41 0.35 -14.80
CA LYS A 4 8.04 0.37 -15.32
C LYS A 4 7.07 0.55 -14.14
N CYS A 5 6.17 1.51 -14.23
CA CYS A 5 5.09 1.67 -13.28
C CYS A 5 4.23 0.40 -13.25
N ARG A 6 3.88 -0.07 -12.05
CA ARG A 6 3.10 -1.31 -11.92
C ARG A 6 1.66 -1.15 -12.39
N HIS A 7 1.14 0.07 -12.36
CA HIS A 7 -0.17 0.46 -12.86
C HIS A 7 -0.11 0.75 -14.37
N CYS A 8 0.38 1.93 -14.78
CA CYS A 8 0.33 2.37 -16.19
C CYS A 8 1.40 1.77 -17.13
N LYS A 9 2.29 0.89 -16.65
CA LYS A 9 3.36 0.18 -17.40
C LYS A 9 4.44 1.05 -18.08
N LYS A 10 4.27 2.38 -18.11
CA LYS A 10 5.26 3.33 -18.63
C LYS A 10 6.53 3.34 -17.76
N LYS A 11 7.70 3.64 -18.33
CA LYS A 11 8.99 3.70 -17.62
C LYS A 11 9.14 5.01 -16.84
N VAL A 12 8.29 5.20 -15.84
CA VAL A 12 8.10 6.48 -15.14
C VAL A 12 8.22 6.36 -13.61
N SER A 13 8.47 5.16 -13.08
CA SER A 13 8.66 5.01 -11.64
C SER A 13 10.14 5.15 -11.28
N LEU A 14 10.43 6.12 -10.41
CA LEU A 14 11.74 6.31 -9.82
C LEU A 14 11.70 5.91 -8.34
N PRO A 15 12.78 5.29 -7.81
CA PRO A 15 12.99 5.22 -6.38
C PRO A 15 12.84 6.62 -5.78
N SER A 16 11.89 6.77 -4.87
CA SER A 16 11.50 8.07 -4.36
C SER A 16 11.03 8.01 -2.93
N ASN A 17 11.12 9.15 -2.24
CA ASN A 17 10.40 9.34 -0.99
C ASN A 17 8.91 9.62 -1.25
N PHE A 18 8.13 9.83 -0.21
CA PHE A 18 6.70 10.12 -0.32
C PHE A 18 6.36 11.27 -1.29
N TYR A 19 7.19 12.31 -1.32
CA TYR A 19 6.99 13.50 -2.16
C TYR A 19 7.40 13.31 -3.63
N GLY A 20 7.87 12.11 -4.02
CA GLY A 20 8.34 11.84 -5.38
C GLY A 20 9.76 12.34 -5.67
N GLN A 21 10.48 12.83 -4.65
CA GLN A 21 11.88 13.21 -4.80
C GLN A 21 12.75 11.94 -4.92
N ALA A 22 13.71 11.95 -5.84
CA ALA A 22 14.62 10.84 -6.04
C ALA A 22 15.28 10.40 -4.73
N PHE A 23 15.35 9.08 -4.52
CA PHE A 23 15.83 8.51 -3.27
C PHE A 23 16.81 7.37 -3.53
N LYS A 24 17.87 7.26 -2.71
CA LYS A 24 18.93 6.26 -2.91
C LYS A 24 18.41 4.84 -2.71
N ASP A 25 17.51 4.66 -1.74
CA ASP A 25 16.97 3.35 -1.38
C ASP A 25 15.85 2.95 -2.35
N LYS A 26 16.03 1.81 -3.03
CA LYS A 26 15.12 1.27 -4.05
C LYS A 26 13.93 0.51 -3.44
N TYR A 27 13.30 1.09 -2.42
CA TYR A 27 12.16 0.47 -1.73
C TYR A 27 10.83 1.11 -2.08
N LEU A 28 10.73 2.43 -2.09
CA LEU A 28 9.49 3.12 -2.43
C LEU A 28 9.59 3.72 -3.82
N PHE A 29 8.52 3.57 -4.58
CA PHE A 29 8.38 4.11 -5.92
C PHE A 29 7.06 4.85 -6.04
N LYS A 30 7.11 6.07 -6.56
CA LYS A 30 5.94 6.83 -6.97
C LYS A 30 5.93 6.94 -8.49
N CYS A 31 4.77 6.76 -9.11
CA CYS A 31 4.60 7.06 -10.52
C CYS A 31 4.68 8.59 -10.73
N THR A 32 5.53 9.07 -11.64
CA THR A 32 5.66 10.50 -11.92
C THR A 32 4.60 11.04 -12.89
N GLN A 33 3.75 10.18 -13.45
CA GLN A 33 2.65 10.66 -14.28
C GLN A 33 1.53 11.25 -13.42
N SER A 34 1.06 12.41 -13.86
CA SER A 34 0.03 13.21 -13.19
C SER A 34 -1.27 12.43 -12.97
N ASP A 35 -1.63 11.56 -13.92
CA ASP A 35 -2.84 10.73 -13.94
C ASP A 35 -2.76 9.45 -13.09
N CYS A 36 -1.54 8.97 -12.80
CA CYS A 36 -1.35 7.65 -12.21
C CYS A 36 -0.99 7.74 -10.73
N GLN A 37 -0.06 8.61 -10.33
CA GLN A 37 0.42 8.91 -8.96
C GLN A 37 0.55 7.74 -7.94
N THR A 38 0.47 6.48 -8.38
CA THR A 38 0.40 5.31 -7.51
C THR A 38 1.71 5.11 -6.77
N PHE A 39 1.61 4.58 -5.55
CA PHE A 39 2.77 4.20 -4.75
C PHE A 39 3.00 2.69 -4.76
N PHE A 40 4.26 2.29 -4.77
CA PHE A 40 4.66 0.91 -4.76
C PHE A 40 5.84 0.67 -3.80
N TRP A 41 5.66 -0.26 -2.87
CA TRP A 41 6.73 -0.79 -2.03
C TRP A 41 7.35 -2.04 -2.66
N HIS A 42 8.62 -1.94 -3.06
CA HIS A 42 9.40 -3.10 -3.47
C HIS A 42 9.57 -4.09 -2.32
N ARG A 43 9.31 -5.38 -2.59
CA ARG A 43 9.35 -6.44 -1.57
C ARG A 43 10.69 -6.56 -0.85
N ASN A 44 11.77 -6.08 -1.45
CA ASN A 44 13.09 -6.00 -0.78
C ASN A 44 13.07 -5.15 0.49
N VAL A 45 12.11 -4.22 0.66
CA VAL A 45 11.90 -3.51 1.93
C VAL A 45 11.64 -4.45 3.10
N LEU A 46 11.10 -5.64 2.82
CA LEU A 46 10.83 -6.67 3.84
C LEU A 46 12.13 -7.28 4.40
N ASN A 47 13.27 -7.14 3.72
CA ASN A 47 14.56 -7.59 4.22
C ASN A 47 15.15 -6.66 5.29
N GLU A 48 14.59 -5.46 5.46
CA GLU A 48 14.96 -4.56 6.56
C GLU A 48 14.43 -5.07 7.91
N PHE A 49 13.39 -5.93 7.88
CA PHE A 49 12.75 -6.47 9.08
C PHE A 49 13.43 -7.75 9.54
N ASP A 50 13.36 -8.00 10.85
CA ASP A 50 13.85 -9.23 11.43
C ASP A 50 12.82 -10.35 11.24
N LYS A 51 13.17 -11.36 10.44
CA LYS A 51 12.33 -12.51 10.11
C LYS A 51 12.29 -13.57 11.22
N ARG A 52 13.21 -13.50 12.19
CA ARG A 52 13.25 -14.41 13.35
C ARG A 52 12.28 -13.96 14.44
N GLU A 53 11.90 -12.69 14.41
CA GLU A 53 10.97 -12.08 15.33
C GLU A 53 9.55 -12.09 14.78
N GLU A 54 8.55 -12.07 15.68
CA GLU A 54 7.18 -11.87 15.24
C GLU A 54 7.02 -10.52 14.51
N PRO A 55 6.13 -10.42 13.50
CA PRO A 55 5.88 -9.14 12.83
C PRO A 55 5.48 -8.03 13.82
N LYS A 56 4.77 -8.34 14.90
CA LYS A 56 4.34 -7.34 15.89
C LYS A 56 5.40 -7.03 16.95
N SER A 57 6.60 -7.63 16.90
CA SER A 57 7.63 -7.42 17.90
C SER A 57 8.04 -5.94 18.00
N LYS A 58 8.50 -5.52 19.19
CA LYS A 58 8.99 -4.16 19.42
C LYS A 58 10.11 -3.80 18.44
N LYS A 59 11.03 -4.73 18.18
CA LYS A 59 12.13 -4.58 17.22
C LYS A 59 11.63 -4.25 15.82
N ASN A 60 10.66 -5.02 15.30
CA ASN A 60 10.09 -4.79 13.98
C ASN A 60 9.28 -3.49 13.91
N LEU A 61 8.64 -3.07 15.00
CA LEU A 61 7.96 -1.78 15.09
C LEU A 61 8.94 -0.60 15.09
N GLU A 62 10.12 -0.72 15.68
CA GLU A 62 11.16 0.31 15.62
C GLU A 62 11.77 0.45 14.22
N ILE A 63 12.03 -0.67 13.54
CA ILE A 63 12.46 -0.70 12.13
C ILE A 63 11.41 0.00 11.26
N GLU A 64 10.13 -0.33 11.46
CA GLU A 64 9.02 0.31 10.75
C GLU A 64 9.01 1.83 10.96
N LYS A 65 9.12 2.31 12.21
CA LYS A 65 9.18 3.75 12.50
C LYS A 65 10.35 4.44 11.80
N LYS A 66 11.54 3.81 11.78
CA LYS A 66 12.72 4.31 11.07
C LYS A 66 12.47 4.40 9.57
N LEU A 67 11.82 3.38 8.96
CA LEU A 67 11.45 3.39 7.55
C LEU A 67 10.47 4.52 7.21
N ILE A 68 9.40 4.68 7.98
CA ILE A 68 8.40 5.73 7.77
C ILE A 68 9.05 7.12 7.81
N LYS A 69 9.92 7.35 8.80
CA LYS A 69 10.69 8.61 8.90
C LYS A 69 11.65 8.79 7.73
N ARG A 70 12.41 7.75 7.37
CA ARG A 70 13.39 7.77 6.25
C ARG A 70 12.74 8.16 4.93
N PHE A 71 11.58 7.58 4.62
CA PHE A 71 10.84 7.87 3.38
C PHE A 71 9.92 9.10 3.48
N LYS A 72 10.02 9.87 4.57
CA LYS A 72 9.21 11.09 4.84
C LYS A 72 7.71 10.86 4.70
N ILE A 73 7.22 9.69 5.11
CA ILE A 73 5.80 9.37 5.04
C ILE A 73 5.09 10.14 6.16
N PRO A 74 4.06 10.94 5.83
CA PRO A 74 3.34 11.71 6.83
C PRO A 74 2.71 10.83 7.89
N LYS A 75 2.48 11.42 9.07
CA LYS A 75 1.59 10.82 10.06
C LYS A 75 0.15 10.80 9.52
N GLY A 76 -0.69 9.92 10.04
CA GLY A 76 -2.11 9.94 9.70
C GLY A 76 -2.76 11.24 10.16
N TYR A 77 -3.60 11.83 9.32
CA TYR A 77 -4.34 13.08 9.60
C TYR A 77 -5.78 12.81 10.04
N GLY A 78 -6.01 11.70 10.73
CA GLY A 78 -7.34 11.16 11.04
C GLY A 78 -7.56 9.80 10.38
N ARG A 79 -8.82 9.42 10.22
CA ARG A 79 -9.20 8.18 9.54
C ARG A 79 -9.08 8.36 8.03
N SER A 80 -8.75 7.30 7.32
CA SER A 80 -8.49 7.32 5.88
C SER A 80 -8.97 6.03 5.27
N VAL A 81 -9.40 6.07 4.01
CA VAL A 81 -9.80 4.88 3.24
C VAL A 81 -8.80 4.70 2.10
N TYR A 82 -8.52 3.45 1.72
CA TYR A 82 -7.55 3.15 0.68
C TYR A 82 -7.88 1.90 -0.11
N VAL A 83 -7.30 1.84 -1.32
CA VAL A 83 -7.43 0.71 -2.23
C VAL A 83 -6.04 0.19 -2.59
N ILE A 84 -5.79 -1.10 -2.36
CA ILE A 84 -4.56 -1.78 -2.77
C ILE A 84 -4.87 -2.71 -3.92
N LYS A 85 -4.12 -2.57 -5.02
CA LYS A 85 -4.21 -3.52 -6.13
C LYS A 85 -3.57 -4.85 -5.73
N LEU A 86 -4.25 -5.96 -6.02
CA LEU A 86 -3.75 -7.31 -5.80
C LEU A 86 -3.23 -7.92 -7.11
N SER A 87 -2.35 -8.92 -7.00
CA SER A 87 -2.05 -9.82 -8.10
C SER A 87 -3.23 -10.73 -8.36
N LYS A 88 -3.50 -10.96 -9.64
CA LYS A 88 -4.48 -11.91 -10.12
C LYS A 88 -4.12 -13.32 -9.63
N GLU A 89 -5.09 -14.02 -9.06
CA GLU A 89 -5.01 -15.45 -8.76
C GLU A 89 -5.52 -16.28 -9.94
N GLU A 90 -5.09 -17.53 -10.02
CA GLU A 90 -5.56 -18.47 -11.02
C GLU A 90 -7.06 -18.69 -10.88
N GLY A 91 -7.80 -18.62 -11.99
CA GLY A 91 -9.26 -18.72 -12.00
C GLY A 91 -10.02 -17.41 -11.75
N GLU A 92 -9.36 -16.30 -11.37
CA GLU A 92 -10.04 -15.01 -11.31
C GLU A 92 -10.36 -14.50 -12.72
N GLU A 93 -11.59 -14.07 -12.97
CA GLU A 93 -11.97 -13.51 -14.28
C GLU A 93 -11.60 -12.02 -14.37
N LYS A 94 -11.86 -11.27 -13.29
CA LYS A 94 -11.50 -9.85 -13.16
C LYS A 94 -10.21 -9.67 -12.37
N GLU A 95 -9.63 -8.46 -12.41
CA GLU A 95 -8.56 -8.13 -11.48
C GLU A 95 -9.12 -7.86 -10.07
N SER A 96 -8.26 -7.95 -9.05
CA SER A 96 -8.71 -7.86 -7.66
C SER A 96 -8.09 -6.70 -6.89
N VAL A 97 -8.85 -6.18 -5.93
CA VAL A 97 -8.45 -5.07 -5.05
C VAL A 97 -8.78 -5.39 -3.60
N TYR A 98 -8.04 -4.79 -2.69
CA TYR A 98 -8.38 -4.77 -1.26
C TYR A 98 -8.73 -3.34 -0.85
N VAL A 99 -9.93 -3.16 -0.31
CA VAL A 99 -10.40 -1.90 0.27
C VAL A 99 -10.24 -1.98 1.78
N GLY A 100 -9.86 -0.86 2.40
CA GLY A 100 -9.66 -0.82 3.84
C GLY A 100 -9.66 0.58 4.40
N GLU A 101 -10.03 0.71 5.67
CA GLU A 101 -9.81 1.91 6.46
C GLU A 101 -8.51 1.82 7.29
N THR A 102 -7.96 2.98 7.65
CA THR A 102 -6.87 3.08 8.62
C THR A 102 -6.81 4.43 9.34
N GLY A 103 -6.38 4.43 10.62
CA GLY A 103 -5.93 5.64 11.33
C GLY A 103 -4.45 6.02 11.11
N LEU A 104 -3.69 5.17 10.42
CA LEU A 104 -2.34 5.49 9.92
C LEU A 104 -2.43 6.04 8.50
N HIS A 105 -1.39 6.71 8.02
CA HIS A 105 -1.30 7.04 6.60
C HIS A 105 -1.43 5.76 5.72
N PRO A 106 -2.25 5.76 4.65
CA PRO A 106 -2.47 4.60 3.78
C PRO A 106 -1.19 3.89 3.30
N LEU A 107 -0.18 4.66 2.89
CA LEU A 107 1.11 4.10 2.47
C LEU A 107 1.87 3.37 3.59
N HIS A 108 1.72 3.81 4.84
CA HIS A 108 2.25 3.14 6.02
C HIS A 108 1.46 1.87 6.32
N ARG A 109 0.12 1.94 6.23
CA ARG A 109 -0.75 0.76 6.36
C ARG A 109 -0.43 -0.30 5.32
N TYR A 110 -0.18 0.10 4.08
CA TYR A 110 0.22 -0.81 3.00
C TYR A 110 1.51 -1.57 3.34
N LEU A 111 2.54 -0.90 3.86
CA LEU A 111 3.76 -1.58 4.32
C LEU A 111 3.47 -2.61 5.43
N ARG A 112 2.58 -2.27 6.37
CA ARG A 112 2.15 -3.19 7.45
C ARG A 112 1.46 -4.44 6.93
N HIS A 113 0.65 -4.30 5.88
CA HIS A 113 0.06 -5.46 5.21
C HIS A 113 1.12 -6.35 4.57
N LEU A 114 2.05 -5.77 3.80
CA LEU A 114 3.09 -6.55 3.10
C LEU A 114 3.95 -7.37 4.06
N ARG A 115 4.23 -6.86 5.25
CA ARG A 115 5.02 -7.56 6.28
C ARG A 115 4.20 -8.49 7.18
N GLY A 116 2.89 -8.63 6.95
CA GLY A 116 2.03 -9.52 7.72
C GLY A 116 1.80 -9.08 9.17
N TYR A 117 1.68 -7.76 9.43
CA TYR A 117 1.52 -7.25 10.80
C TYR A 117 0.28 -7.82 11.52
N GLN A 118 -0.85 -7.98 10.83
CA GLN A 118 -2.05 -8.60 11.38
C GLN A 118 -2.32 -9.94 10.70
N LYS A 119 -2.42 -11.01 11.50
CA LYS A 119 -2.93 -12.31 11.06
C LYS A 119 -4.38 -12.10 10.57
N GLY A 120 -4.74 -12.67 9.41
CA GLY A 120 -6.07 -12.53 8.79
C GLY A 120 -6.15 -11.60 7.57
N LYS A 121 -5.21 -10.66 7.38
CA LYS A 121 -5.15 -9.81 6.18
C LYS A 121 -4.29 -10.44 5.06
N GLY A 122 -4.55 -11.73 4.81
CA GLY A 122 -3.70 -12.61 4.00
C GLY A 122 -3.60 -12.21 2.53
N HIS A 123 -4.70 -11.71 1.95
CA HIS A 123 -4.76 -11.30 0.55
C HIS A 123 -3.68 -10.28 0.22
N VAL A 124 -3.62 -9.16 0.96
CA VAL A 124 -2.64 -8.10 0.69
C VAL A 124 -1.21 -8.53 0.99
N THR A 125 -0.99 -9.33 2.04
CA THR A 125 0.34 -9.82 2.42
C THR A 125 1.02 -10.56 1.26
N LYS A 126 0.29 -11.48 0.62
CA LYS A 126 0.81 -12.30 -0.48
C LYS A 126 0.67 -11.61 -1.85
N ARG A 127 -0.42 -10.88 -2.08
CA ARG A 127 -0.81 -10.41 -3.42
C ARG A 127 -0.67 -8.91 -3.63
N GLY A 128 -0.44 -8.11 -2.59
CA GLY A 128 -0.39 -6.64 -2.70
C GLY A 128 0.67 -6.14 -3.69
N LYS A 129 0.23 -5.49 -4.77
CA LYS A 129 1.09 -5.02 -5.87
C LYS A 129 1.46 -3.55 -5.79
N TYR A 130 0.51 -2.67 -5.49
CA TYR A 130 0.69 -1.22 -5.33
C TYR A 130 -0.54 -0.60 -4.67
N LEU A 131 -0.36 0.58 -4.07
CA LEU A 131 -1.45 1.41 -3.55
C LEU A 131 -2.08 2.14 -4.74
N LEU A 132 -3.32 1.78 -5.05
CA LEU A 132 -4.06 2.28 -6.22
C LEU A 132 -4.55 3.70 -5.98
N SER A 133 -5.27 3.90 -4.87
CA SER A 133 -5.83 5.19 -4.47
C SER A 133 -6.02 5.24 -2.95
N PHE A 134 -6.20 6.44 -2.41
CA PHE A 134 -6.58 6.65 -1.02
C PHE A 134 -7.21 8.03 -0.81
N GLU A 135 -8.04 8.12 0.22
CA GLU A 135 -8.72 9.33 0.70
C GLU A 135 -8.25 9.60 2.13
N LEU A 136 -7.76 10.81 2.40
CA LEU A 136 -7.30 11.23 3.73
C LEU A 136 -8.40 11.99 4.47
N SER A 137 -8.34 11.95 5.80
CA SER A 137 -9.23 12.75 6.68
C SER A 137 -10.72 12.50 6.45
N VAL A 138 -11.09 11.25 6.22
CA VAL A 138 -12.48 10.83 6.00
C VAL A 138 -13.23 10.85 7.34
N LYS A 139 -14.35 11.59 7.40
CA LYS A 139 -15.14 11.78 8.62
C LYS A 139 -15.73 10.47 9.13
N ASP A 140 -16.47 9.77 8.27
CA ASP A 140 -16.96 8.42 8.52
C ASP A 140 -16.25 7.45 7.60
N SER A 141 -15.07 6.97 8.05
CA SER A 141 -14.25 6.09 7.23
C SER A 141 -14.85 4.70 7.05
N MET A 142 -15.75 4.27 7.94
CA MET A 142 -16.36 2.93 7.85
C MET A 142 -17.41 2.93 6.76
N ALA A 143 -18.36 3.88 6.81
CA ALA A 143 -19.35 4.05 5.75
C ALA A 143 -18.67 4.27 4.38
N ARG A 144 -17.61 5.10 4.34
CA ARG A 144 -16.87 5.33 3.10
C ARG A 144 -16.11 4.09 2.60
N GLU A 145 -15.62 3.22 3.49
CA GLU A 145 -14.99 1.96 3.10
C GLU A 145 -16.01 1.04 2.38
N GLU A 146 -17.22 0.92 2.93
CA GLU A 146 -18.31 0.13 2.35
C GLU A 146 -18.79 0.70 1.00
N GLU A 147 -18.98 2.02 0.91
CA GLU A 147 -19.37 2.69 -0.34
C GLU A 147 -18.32 2.47 -1.43
N LEU A 148 -17.04 2.70 -1.10
CA LEU A 148 -15.95 2.53 -2.05
C LEU A 148 -15.81 1.07 -2.50
N ALA A 149 -16.10 0.11 -1.63
CA ALA A 149 -16.14 -1.30 -2.02
C ALA A 149 -17.24 -1.54 -3.08
N LYS A 150 -18.47 -1.07 -2.84
CA LYS A 150 -19.60 -1.20 -3.77
C LYS A 150 -19.33 -0.54 -5.12
N GLU A 151 -18.73 0.66 -5.12
CA GLU A 151 -18.33 1.36 -6.35
C GLU A 151 -17.41 0.50 -7.23
N LEU A 152 -16.52 -0.27 -6.60
CA LEU A 152 -15.46 -1.04 -7.27
C LEU A 152 -15.89 -2.46 -7.69
N GLU A 153 -16.97 -3.02 -7.14
CA GLU A 153 -17.46 -4.38 -7.44
C GLU A 153 -17.82 -4.59 -8.92
N SER A 154 -18.25 -3.52 -9.59
CA SER A 154 -18.53 -3.53 -11.04
C SER A 154 -17.29 -3.92 -11.85
N THR A 155 -16.12 -3.46 -11.42
CA THR A 155 -14.85 -3.52 -12.18
C THR A 155 -13.87 -4.55 -11.63
N TYR A 156 -13.90 -4.81 -10.32
CA TYR A 156 -12.92 -5.65 -9.63
C TYR A 156 -13.57 -6.71 -8.74
N ILE A 157 -12.81 -7.77 -8.45
CA ILE A 157 -13.08 -8.61 -7.29
C ILE A 157 -12.60 -7.84 -6.06
N VAL A 158 -13.52 -7.52 -5.15
CA VAL A 158 -13.24 -6.68 -3.97
C VAL A 158 -13.08 -7.55 -2.73
N TYR A 159 -12.01 -7.30 -1.97
CA TYR A 159 -11.79 -7.86 -0.64
C TYR A 159 -11.76 -6.73 0.41
N GLY A 160 -12.29 -6.95 1.61
CA GLY A 160 -12.47 -5.89 2.62
C GLY A 160 -13.79 -5.14 2.43
N GLY A 161 -13.92 -3.89 2.89
CA GLY A 161 -15.17 -3.14 2.76
C GLY A 161 -16.27 -3.62 3.70
N HIS A 162 -15.93 -3.77 4.99
CA HIS A 162 -16.81 -4.31 6.03
C HIS A 162 -17.31 -3.23 6.99
#